data_AF-A0A383DAC8-F1
#
_entry.id   AF-A0A383DAC8-F1
#
_cell.length_a   1.000
_cell.length_b   1.000
_cell.length_c   1.000
_cell.angle_alpha   90.00
_cell.angle_beta   90.00
_cell.angle_gamma   90.00
#
_symmetry.space_group_name_H-M   'P 1'
#
loop_
_entity.id
_entity.type
_entity.pdbx_description
1 polymer ?
#
loop_
_entity_poly.entity_id
_entity_poly.type
_entity_poly.pdbx_seq_one_letter_code
_entity_poly.pdbx_strand_id
1 'polypeptide(L)'
;MAKSSEKSLLIVESPTKVQTLKKIVGKNFIVKASVGHLKDLPKKKLGVDVDNDFAPEYITIRGKGKILSELKTAAKKSRDIYLAPDPDREGEAIANHICNEVSRFNKGKVYRVLFNEITKKAVKEAIEHPTELNVNKVNAQQARRIL
;
A
#
# COMPACT_ATOMS: atom_id res chain seq x y z
N MET A 1 18.31 -19.80 -3.46
CA MET A 1 16.95 -19.21 -3.51
C MET A 1 16.55 -18.83 -2.09
N ALA A 2 16.19 -17.58 -1.82
CA ALA A 2 15.80 -17.17 -0.47
C ALA A 2 14.50 -17.88 -0.07
N LYS A 3 14.51 -18.60 1.07
CA LYS A 3 13.33 -19.20 1.69
C LYS A 3 12.27 -18.10 1.85
N SER A 4 11.14 -18.21 1.16
CA SER A 4 9.96 -17.37 1.45
C SER A 4 9.65 -17.58 2.93
N SER A 5 9.65 -16.51 3.73
CA SER A 5 9.27 -16.66 5.13
C SER A 5 7.77 -16.99 5.20
N GLU A 6 7.34 -17.77 6.19
CA GLU A 6 5.90 -18.00 6.45
C GLU A 6 5.14 -16.71 6.78
N LYS A 7 5.85 -15.60 6.98
CA LYS A 7 5.26 -14.34 7.41
C LYS A 7 4.72 -13.56 6.22
N SER A 8 3.55 -12.98 6.41
CA SER A 8 2.97 -12.03 5.46
C SER A 8 3.41 -10.60 5.78
N LEU A 9 3.37 -9.70 4.79
CA LEU A 9 3.68 -8.29 4.97
C LEU A 9 2.37 -7.50 5.10
N LEU A 10 2.19 -6.75 6.17
CA LEU A 10 1.09 -5.79 6.34
C LEU A 10 1.64 -4.37 6.21
N ILE A 11 1.15 -3.61 5.24
CA ILE A 11 1.57 -2.23 4.98
C ILE A 11 0.43 -1.29 5.34
N VAL A 12 0.72 -0.33 6.22
CA VAL A 12 -0.21 0.76 6.59
C VAL A 12 0.31 2.11 6.15
N GLU A 13 -0.54 3.13 6.21
CA GLU A 13 -0.12 4.48 5.87
C GLU A 13 0.73 5.12 6.98
N SER A 14 0.23 5.15 8.22
CA SER A 14 0.86 5.88 9.32
C SER A 14 1.77 5.01 10.20
N PRO A 15 2.96 5.50 10.61
CA PRO A 15 3.82 4.85 11.60
C PRO A 15 3.12 4.56 12.93
N THR A 16 2.16 5.39 13.34
CA THR A 16 1.50 5.27 14.65
C THR A 16 0.70 3.98 14.77
N LYS A 17 0.16 3.47 13.65
CA LYS A 17 -0.63 2.23 13.61
C LYS A 17 0.25 0.98 13.72
N VAL A 18 1.55 1.07 13.42
CA VAL A 18 2.45 -0.08 13.31
C VAL A 18 2.55 -0.85 14.62
N GLN A 19 2.76 -0.17 15.75
CA GLN A 19 2.96 -0.85 17.03
C GLN A 19 1.70 -1.55 17.52
N THR A 20 0.53 -0.89 17.37
CA THR A 20 -0.76 -1.47 17.74
C THR A 20 -1.08 -2.69 16.88
N LEU A 21 -0.92 -2.59 15.56
CA LEU A 21 -1.18 -3.71 14.66
C LEU A 21 -0.25 -4.88 14.92
N LYS A 22 1.05 -4.65 15.15
CA LYS A 22 2.00 -5.72 15.51
C LYS A 22 1.53 -6.53 16.73
N LYS A 23 0.96 -5.87 17.75
CA LYS A 23 0.41 -6.54 18.93
C LYS A 23 -0.82 -7.40 18.59
N ILE A 24 -1.63 -6.98 17.62
CA ILE A 24 -2.86 -7.68 17.22
C ILE A 24 -2.57 -8.88 16.31
N VAL A 25 -1.75 -8.69 15.27
CA VAL A 25 -1.49 -9.71 14.23
C VAL A 25 -0.36 -10.67 14.63
N GLY A 26 0.47 -10.29 15.59
CA GLY A 26 1.52 -11.13 16.15
C GLY A 26 2.69 -11.41 15.19
N LYS A 27 3.41 -12.51 15.46
CA LYS A 27 4.68 -12.86 14.81
C LYS A 27 4.54 -13.31 13.35
N ASN A 28 3.32 -13.60 12.91
CA ASN A 28 3.00 -14.08 11.55
C ASN A 28 3.05 -12.95 10.51
N PHE A 29 3.15 -11.70 10.95
CA PHE A 29 3.22 -10.56 10.05
C PHE A 29 4.46 -9.70 10.30
N ILE A 30 4.99 -9.18 9.21
CA ILE A 30 5.91 -8.05 9.19
C ILE A 30 5.05 -6.81 8.95
N VAL A 31 4.99 -5.88 9.91
CA VAL A 31 4.20 -4.65 9.77
C VAL A 31 5.10 -3.47 9.45
N LYS A 32 4.81 -2.76 8.35
CA LYS A 32 5.55 -1.58 7.86
C LYS A 32 4.59 -0.43 7.53
N ALA A 33 5.12 0.80 7.49
CA ALA A 33 4.36 2.00 7.12
C ALA A 33 4.95 2.67 5.87
N SER A 34 4.10 3.23 5.01
CA SER A 34 4.50 4.05 3.85
C SER A 34 4.79 5.51 4.23
N VAL A 35 4.25 5.95 5.38
CA VAL A 35 4.31 7.32 5.88
C VAL A 35 3.59 8.28 4.91
N GLY A 36 2.34 7.96 4.57
CA GLY A 36 1.56 8.68 3.56
C GLY A 36 1.86 8.22 2.13
N HIS A 37 1.69 9.14 1.18
CA HIS A 37 1.98 8.91 -0.24
C HIS A 37 3.47 8.62 -0.48
N LEU A 38 3.74 7.66 -1.37
CA LEU A 38 5.09 7.35 -1.87
C LEU A 38 5.37 7.98 -3.24
N LYS A 39 4.30 8.22 -4.01
CA LYS A 39 4.35 8.82 -5.32
C LYS A 39 3.42 10.03 -5.41
N ASP A 40 3.79 10.95 -6.28
CA ASP A 40 3.03 12.15 -6.59
C ASP A 40 3.28 12.56 -8.05
N LEU A 41 2.47 13.49 -8.56
CA LEU A 41 2.70 14.10 -9.86
C LEU A 41 3.98 14.97 -9.84
N PRO A 42 4.73 15.06 -10.94
CA PRO A 42 5.86 15.97 -11.09
C PRO A 42 5.47 17.41 -10.76
N LYS A 43 6.18 18.04 -9.81
CA LYS A 43 5.90 19.44 -9.43
C LYS A 43 6.17 20.48 -10.52
N LYS A 44 6.94 20.13 -11.55
CA LYS A 44 7.48 21.07 -12.56
C LYS A 44 6.97 20.81 -13.98
N LYS A 45 6.09 19.83 -14.16
CA LYS A 45 5.47 19.47 -15.45
C LYS A 45 4.01 19.15 -15.18
N LEU A 46 3.17 19.16 -16.20
CA LEU A 46 1.76 18.80 -16.07
C LEU A 46 1.60 17.40 -15.42
N GLY A 47 2.52 16.47 -15.71
CA GLY A 47 2.52 15.14 -15.10
C GLY A 47 1.33 14.29 -15.52
N VAL A 48 0.61 14.73 -16.55
CA VAL A 48 -0.57 14.08 -17.11
C VAL A 48 -0.40 14.12 -18.62
N ASP A 49 -0.55 12.97 -19.24
CA ASP A 49 -0.53 12.81 -20.68
C ASP A 49 -1.94 13.04 -21.23
N VAL A 50 -2.20 14.26 -21.71
CA VAL A 50 -3.52 14.66 -22.22
C VAL A 50 -3.89 13.97 -23.53
N ASP A 51 -2.91 13.40 -24.24
CA ASP A 51 -3.11 12.72 -25.51
C ASP A 51 -3.36 11.21 -25.32
N ASN A 52 -2.96 10.65 -24.17
CA ASN A 52 -3.14 9.24 -23.81
C ASN A 52 -4.04 9.07 -22.57
N ASP A 53 -5.35 9.32 -22.72
CA ASP A 53 -6.39 9.08 -21.69
C ASP A 53 -6.11 9.75 -20.33
N PHE A 54 -5.44 10.91 -20.33
CA PHE A 54 -5.02 11.61 -19.11
C PHE A 54 -4.17 10.72 -18.19
N ALA A 55 -3.32 9.87 -18.77
CA ALA A 55 -2.46 8.97 -18.01
C ALA A 55 -1.50 9.77 -17.11
N PRO A 56 -1.51 9.57 -15.78
CA PRO A 56 -0.64 10.30 -14.88
C PRO A 56 0.77 9.71 -14.90
N GLU A 57 1.76 10.59 -15.00
CA GLU A 57 3.15 10.27 -14.72
C GLU A 57 3.39 10.41 -13.22
N TYR A 58 3.54 9.30 -12.51
CA TYR A 58 3.84 9.31 -11.09
C TYR A 58 5.33 9.17 -10.79
N ILE A 59 5.90 10.15 -10.07
CA ILE A 59 7.29 10.11 -9.61
C ILE A 59 7.37 9.78 -8.12
N THR A 60 8.47 9.15 -7.70
CA THR A 60 8.73 8.91 -6.27
C THR A 60 8.96 10.24 -5.56
N ILE A 61 8.25 10.49 -4.46
CA ILE A 61 8.43 11.71 -3.65
C ILE A 61 9.86 11.74 -3.08
N ARG A 62 10.53 12.90 -3.19
CA ARG A 62 11.88 13.11 -2.66
C ARG A 62 11.94 12.73 -1.17
N GLY A 63 12.94 11.93 -0.79
CA GLY A 63 13.11 11.43 0.58
C GLY A 63 12.37 10.13 0.90
N LYS A 64 11.45 9.65 0.05
CA LYS A 64 10.75 8.36 0.24
C LYS A 64 11.51 7.14 -0.29
N GLY A 65 12.66 7.33 -0.94
CA GLY A 65 13.44 6.25 -1.54
C GLY A 65 13.85 5.14 -0.55
N LYS A 66 14.24 5.51 0.69
CA LYS A 66 14.58 4.53 1.74
C LYS A 66 13.38 3.68 2.13
N ILE A 67 12.23 4.32 2.36
CA ILE A 67 10.96 3.63 2.71
C ILE A 67 10.57 2.67 1.59
N LEU A 68 10.64 3.13 0.35
CA LEU A 68 10.33 2.31 -0.82
C LEU A 68 11.24 1.07 -0.91
N SER A 69 12.54 1.25 -0.68
CA SER A 69 13.52 0.15 -0.65
C SER A 69 13.23 -0.85 0.48
N GLU A 70 12.86 -0.35 1.66
CA GLU A 70 12.45 -1.21 2.78
C GLU A 70 11.18 -2.01 2.48
N LEU A 71 10.16 -1.39 1.89
CA LEU A 71 8.92 -2.07 1.49
C LEU A 71 9.19 -3.14 0.44
N LYS A 72 9.99 -2.83 -0.58
CA LYS A 72 10.40 -3.79 -1.61
C LYS A 72 11.17 -4.97 -1.00
N THR A 73 12.08 -4.70 -0.06
CA THR A 73 12.86 -5.75 0.61
C THR A 73 11.98 -6.62 1.51
N ALA A 74 11.03 -6.03 2.22
CA ALA A 74 10.06 -6.79 3.02
C ALA A 74 9.16 -7.64 2.12
N ALA A 75 8.69 -7.10 1.00
CA ALA A 75 7.87 -7.80 0.02
C ALA A 75 8.58 -9.03 -0.56
N LYS A 76 9.89 -8.94 -0.85
CA LYS A 76 10.68 -10.10 -1.31
C LYS A 76 10.75 -11.26 -0.32
N LYS A 77 10.60 -10.96 0.98
CA LYS A 77 10.75 -11.93 2.07
C LYS A 77 9.42 -12.48 2.56
N SER A 78 8.31 -11.84 2.25
CA SER A 78 6.98 -12.23 2.71
C SER A 78 6.32 -13.26 1.81
N ARG A 79 5.40 -14.06 2.38
CA ARG A 79 4.54 -14.97 1.60
C ARG A 79 3.51 -14.19 0.79
N ASP A 80 2.69 -13.40 1.47
CA ASP A 80 1.65 -12.56 0.87
C ASP A 80 1.80 -11.10 1.34
N ILE A 81 1.14 -10.17 0.65
CA ILE A 81 1.14 -8.74 0.98
C ILE A 81 -0.30 -8.29 1.27
N TYR A 82 -0.49 -7.57 2.37
CA TYR A 82 -1.75 -7.00 2.80
C TYR A 82 -1.59 -5.48 2.89
N LEU A 83 -2.45 -4.76 2.17
CA LEU A 83 -2.49 -3.31 2.08
C LEU A 83 -3.62 -2.80 2.97
N ALA A 84 -3.25 -2.19 4.08
CA ALA A 84 -4.16 -1.59 5.05
C ALA A 84 -4.00 -0.06 5.23
N PRO A 85 -3.87 0.76 4.16
CA PRO A 85 -4.21 2.18 4.26
C PRO A 85 -5.67 2.39 4.65
N ASP A 86 -6.02 3.62 5.02
CA ASP A 86 -7.37 3.94 5.49
C ASP A 86 -8.45 3.62 4.43
N PRO A 87 -9.69 3.27 4.85
CA PRO A 87 -10.74 2.78 3.95
C PRO A 87 -11.43 3.88 3.12
N ASP A 88 -10.74 4.98 2.84
CA ASP A 88 -11.21 6.10 2.03
C ASP A 88 -10.59 6.09 0.61
N ARG A 89 -10.86 7.14 -0.17
CA ARG A 89 -10.32 7.30 -1.53
C ARG A 89 -8.81 7.54 -1.55
N GLU A 90 -8.27 8.20 -0.53
CA GLU A 90 -6.85 8.53 -0.45
C GLU A 90 -6.04 7.28 -0.11
N GLY A 91 -6.49 6.53 0.88
CA GLY A 91 -5.92 5.24 1.23
C GLY A 91 -5.98 4.25 0.07
N GLU A 92 -7.02 4.27 -0.76
CA GLU A 92 -7.06 3.42 -1.95
C GLU A 92 -6.00 3.79 -2.99
N ALA A 93 -5.80 5.09 -3.24
CA ALA A 93 -4.73 5.54 -4.12
C ALA A 93 -3.33 5.19 -3.57
N ILE A 94 -3.13 5.36 -2.25
CA ILE A 94 -1.89 4.95 -1.58
C ILE A 94 -1.67 3.44 -1.72
N ALA A 95 -2.72 2.63 -1.50
CA ALA A 95 -2.66 1.18 -1.65
C ALA A 95 -2.28 0.79 -3.08
N ASN A 96 -2.89 1.43 -4.09
CA ASN A 96 -2.57 1.21 -5.49
C ASN A 96 -1.10 1.54 -5.83
N HIS A 97 -0.60 2.69 -5.37
CA HIS A 97 0.80 3.09 -5.58
C HIS A 97 1.79 2.11 -4.92
N ILE A 98 1.48 1.67 -3.69
CA ILE A 98 2.31 0.67 -3.00
C ILE A 98 2.28 -0.64 -3.77
N CYS A 99 1.09 -1.12 -4.17
CA CYS A 99 0.90 -2.35 -4.94
C CYS A 99 1.78 -2.38 -6.18
N ASN A 100 1.71 -1.33 -7.01
CA ASN A 100 2.51 -1.20 -8.24
C ASN A 100 4.02 -1.26 -7.99
N GLU A 101 4.46 -0.83 -6.82
CA GLU A 101 5.89 -0.83 -6.48
C GLU A 101 6.39 -2.14 -5.87
N VAL A 102 5.52 -2.90 -5.18
CA VAL A 102 5.93 -4.08 -4.41
C VAL A 102 5.51 -5.41 -5.04
N SER A 103 4.44 -5.45 -5.83
CA SER A 103 3.83 -6.67 -6.36
C SER A 103 4.83 -7.51 -7.16
N ARG A 104 5.60 -6.89 -8.06
CA ARG A 104 6.64 -7.56 -8.87
C ARG A 104 7.77 -8.22 -8.07
N PHE A 105 7.90 -7.88 -6.79
CA PHE A 105 8.95 -8.42 -5.93
C PHE A 105 8.47 -9.59 -5.07
N ASN A 106 7.18 -9.94 -5.12
CA ASN A 106 6.57 -11.01 -4.37
C ASN A 106 5.84 -11.97 -5.33
N LYS A 107 5.88 -13.28 -5.07
CA LYS A 107 5.19 -14.29 -5.90
C LYS A 107 3.82 -14.70 -5.38
N GLY A 108 3.50 -14.35 -4.15
CA GLY A 108 2.19 -14.54 -3.52
C GLY A 108 1.21 -13.44 -3.89
N LYS A 109 0.09 -13.43 -3.18
CA LYS A 109 -1.03 -12.55 -3.50
C LYS A 109 -0.90 -11.19 -2.79
N VAL A 110 -1.45 -10.16 -3.42
CA VAL A 110 -1.60 -8.83 -2.83
C VAL A 110 -3.07 -8.63 -2.51
N TYR A 111 -3.35 -8.29 -1.26
CA TYR A 111 -4.69 -8.16 -0.70
C TYR A 111 -4.93 -6.74 -0.23
N ARG A 112 -6.17 -6.26 -0.34
CA ARG A 112 -6.65 -5.05 0.31
C ARG A 112 -7.35 -5.43 1.62
N VAL A 113 -7.02 -4.73 2.69
CA VAL A 113 -7.61 -4.95 4.03
C VAL A 113 -8.26 -3.66 4.50
N LEU A 114 -9.54 -3.73 4.84
CA LEU A 114 -10.34 -2.58 5.25
C LEU A 114 -10.79 -2.78 6.69
N PHE A 115 -10.49 -1.82 7.57
CA PHE A 115 -11.05 -1.75 8.91
C PHE A 115 -11.26 -0.28 9.29
N ASN A 116 -12.39 0.02 9.92
CA ASN A 116 -12.71 1.38 10.39
C ASN A 116 -12.16 1.65 11.79
N GLU A 117 -11.78 0.60 12.52
CA GLU A 117 -11.24 0.67 13.88
C GLU A 117 -10.09 -0.31 14.08
N ILE A 118 -9.16 0.02 14.99
CA ILE A 118 -7.98 -0.80 15.29
C ILE A 118 -8.25 -1.65 16.53
N THR A 119 -9.31 -2.47 16.49
CA THR A 119 -9.61 -3.46 17.52
C THR A 119 -9.08 -4.84 17.11
N LYS A 120 -8.81 -5.71 18.09
CA LYS A 120 -8.30 -7.07 17.82
C LYS A 120 -9.27 -7.87 16.95
N LYS A 121 -10.58 -7.68 17.13
CA LYS A 121 -11.63 -8.35 16.36
C LYS A 121 -11.66 -7.83 14.92
N ALA A 122 -11.85 -6.52 14.74
CA ALA A 122 -12.00 -5.92 13.41
C ALA A 122 -10.77 -6.17 12.51
N VAL A 123 -9.55 -6.03 13.05
CA VAL A 123 -8.33 -6.24 12.27
C VAL A 123 -8.16 -7.71 11.85
N LYS A 124 -8.50 -8.67 12.72
CA LYS A 124 -8.39 -10.09 12.39
C LYS A 124 -9.42 -10.50 11.34
N GLU A 125 -10.66 -10.09 11.53
CA GLU A 125 -11.75 -10.32 10.58
C GLU A 125 -11.42 -9.74 9.20
N ALA A 126 -10.87 -8.53 9.15
CA ALA A 126 -10.45 -7.91 7.89
C ALA A 126 -9.27 -8.62 7.20
N ILE A 127 -8.40 -9.30 7.96
CA ILE A 127 -7.29 -10.09 7.41
C ILE A 127 -7.77 -11.46 6.92
N GLU A 128 -8.79 -12.04 7.57
CA GLU A 128 -9.43 -13.30 7.17
C GLU A 128 -10.32 -13.12 5.93
N HIS A 129 -10.91 -11.93 5.75
CA HIS A 129 -11.74 -11.57 4.61
C HIS A 129 -11.18 -10.38 3.82
N PRO A 130 -9.98 -10.52 3.21
CA PRO A 130 -9.42 -9.46 2.40
C PRO A 130 -10.24 -9.23 1.12
N THR A 131 -10.18 -8.01 0.60
CA THR A 131 -10.80 -7.62 -0.67
C THR A 131 -9.73 -7.35 -1.73
N GLU A 132 -10.17 -7.02 -2.93
CA GLU A 132 -9.31 -6.47 -3.99
C GLU A 132 -9.24 -4.94 -3.90
N LEU A 133 -8.30 -4.34 -4.64
CA LEU A 133 -8.23 -2.89 -4.81
C LEU A 133 -9.43 -2.38 -5.61
N ASN A 134 -10.05 -1.32 -5.12
CA ASN A 134 -11.17 -0.68 -5.79
C ASN A 134 -10.67 0.34 -6.82
N VAL A 135 -10.59 -0.09 -8.07
CA VAL A 135 -10.13 0.74 -9.21
C VAL A 135 -10.98 2.01 -9.36
N ASN A 136 -12.29 1.97 -9.08
CA ASN A 136 -13.15 3.15 -9.17
C ASN A 136 -12.77 4.22 -8.13
N LYS A 137 -12.43 3.82 -6.89
CA LYS A 137 -11.93 4.75 -5.86
C LYS A 137 -10.57 5.34 -6.24
N VAL A 138 -9.68 4.53 -6.83
CA VAL A 138 -8.39 4.99 -7.36
C VAL A 138 -8.60 6.04 -8.44
N ASN A 139 -9.43 5.73 -9.45
CA ASN A 139 -9.73 6.64 -10.56
C ASN A 139 -10.40 7.93 -10.08
N ALA A 140 -11.32 7.85 -9.12
CA ALA A 140 -11.94 9.02 -8.52
C ALA A 140 -10.92 9.94 -7.82
N GLN A 141 -9.93 9.37 -7.12
CA GLN A 141 -8.87 10.14 -6.50
C GLN A 141 -7.88 10.70 -7.53
N GLN A 142 -7.58 9.95 -8.59
CA GLN A 142 -6.75 10.41 -9.71
C GLN A 142 -7.40 11.60 -10.42
N ALA A 143 -8.68 11.51 -10.78
CA ALA A 143 -9.41 12.63 -11.39
C ALA A 143 -9.35 13.89 -10.52
N ARG A 144 -9.57 13.75 -9.20
CA ARG A 144 -9.46 14.88 -8.25
C ARG A 144 -8.04 15.48 -8.18
N ARG A 145 -7.00 14.70 -8.47
CA ARG A 145 -5.60 15.17 -8.48
C ARG A 145 -5.20 15.85 -9.79
N ILE A 146 -5.90 15.54 -10.88
CA ILE A 146 -5.67 16.09 -12.22
C ILE A 146 -6.42 17.43 -12.41
N LEU A 147 -7.63 17.53 -11.83
CA LEU A 147 -8.42 18.78 -11.75
C LEU A 147 -7.73 19.84 -10.89
#